data_AF-A0A537ZUD1-F1
#
_entry.id   AF-A0A537ZUD1-F1
#
_cell.length_a   1.000
_cell.length_b   1.000
_cell.length_c   1.000
_cell.angle_alpha   90.00
_cell.angle_beta   90.00
_cell.angle_gamma   90.00
#
_symmetry.space_group_name_H-M   'P 1'
#
loop_
_entity.id
_entity.type
_entity.pdbx_description
1 polymer ?
#
loop_
_entity_poly.entity_id
_entity_poly.type
_entity_poly.pdbx_seq_one_letter_code
_entity_poly.pdbx_strand_id
1 'polypeptide(L)' 'DYHTVAGFVFGLLGRAPEVGDDVSHDGMRFDVLEVDGSRIEKLAVTFEQRRDQRDRDDAERDELEAELFDADN' A
#
# COMPACT_ATOMS: atom_id res chain seq x y z
N ASP A 1 -23.62 2.70 1.19
CA ASP A 1 -23.08 3.41 0.01
C ASP A 1 -22.25 4.59 0.41
N TYR A 2 -21.04 4.65 -0.13
CA TYR A 2 -20.14 5.79 -0.01
C TYR A 2 -19.95 6.40 -1.40
N HIS A 3 -19.83 7.73 -1.47
CA HIS A 3 -19.69 8.44 -2.73
C HIS A 3 -18.29 9.04 -2.92
N THR A 4 -17.40 8.89 -1.92
CA THR A 4 -16.04 9.42 -1.94
C THR A 4 -15.06 8.40 -1.34
N VAL A 5 -13.80 8.48 -1.75
CA VAL A 5 -12.72 7.65 -1.20
C VAL A 5 -12.55 7.89 0.30
N ALA A 6 -12.62 9.15 0.75
CA ALA A 6 -12.58 9.48 2.17
C ALA A 6 -13.70 8.81 2.97
N GLY A 7 -14.94 8.82 2.45
CA GLY A 7 -16.07 8.16 3.10
C GLY A 7 -15.92 6.63 3.14
N PHE A 8 -15.36 6.05 2.07
CA PHE A 8 -15.03 4.62 2.03
C PHE A 8 -13.98 4.24 3.10
N VAL A 9 -12.86 4.97 3.18
CA VAL A 9 -11.81 4.74 4.18
C VAL A 9 -12.34 4.95 5.60
N PHE A 10 -13.13 6.00 5.83
CA PHE A 10 -13.81 6.22 7.11
C PHE A 10 -14.67 5.01 7.49
N GLY A 11 -15.44 4.49 6.54
CA GLY A 11 -16.26 3.30 6.73
C GLY A 11 -15.46 2.05 7.10
N LEU A 12 -14.27 1.88 6.51
CA LEU A 12 -13.35 0.78 6.84
C LEU A 12 -12.76 0.93 8.24
N LEU A 13 -12.42 2.15 8.67
CA LEU A 13 -11.88 2.43 10.00
C LEU A 13 -12.91 2.16 11.12
N GLY A 14 -14.20 2.41 10.86
CA GLY A 14 -15.28 2.17 11.82
C GLY A 14 -15.27 3.10 13.05
N ARG A 15 -14.36 4.07 13.08
CA ARG A 15 -14.24 5.13 14.09
C ARG A 15 -13.82 6.44 13.43
N ALA A 16 -13.79 7.52 14.22
CA ALA A 16 -13.23 8.78 13.74
C ALA A 16 -11.78 8.58 13.27
N PRO A 17 -11.40 9.13 12.10
CA PRO A 17 -10.07 8.99 11.53
C PRO A 17 -9.09 9.90 12.27
N GLU A 18 -7.87 9.41 12.42
CA GLU A 18 -6.73 10.12 12.99
C GLU A 18 -5.56 10.08 12.00
N VAL A 19 -4.69 11.10 12.05
CA VAL A 19 -3.48 11.11 11.22
C VAL A 19 -2.58 9.94 11.62
N GLY A 20 -2.10 9.19 10.63
CA GLY A 20 -1.32 7.97 10.83
C GLY A 20 -2.14 6.68 10.85
N ASP A 21 -3.48 6.77 10.80
CA ASP A 21 -4.32 5.61 10.55
C ASP A 21 -4.05 5.02 9.17
N ASP A 22 -4.16 3.70 9.07
CA ASP A 22 -4.15 3.00 7.78
C ASP A 22 -5.14 1.85 7.70
N VAL A 23 -5.57 1.56 6.48
CA VAL A 23 -6.41 0.41 6.15
C VAL A 23 -5.96 -0.21 4.83
N SER A 24 -6.02 -1.54 4.74
CA SER A 24 -5.80 -2.25 3.48
C SER A 24 -7.11 -2.83 2.94
N HIS A 25 -7.33 -2.67 1.63
CA HIS A 25 -8.47 -3.23 0.92
C HIS A 25 -8.10 -3.51 -0.53
N ASP A 26 -8.41 -4.72 -1.01
CA ASP A 26 -8.24 -5.15 -2.41
C ASP A 26 -6.83 -4.89 -2.98
N GLY A 27 -5.79 -5.23 -2.21
CA GLY A 27 -4.39 -5.04 -2.61
C GLY A 27 -3.95 -3.58 -2.68
N MET A 28 -4.68 -2.67 -2.02
CA MET A 28 -4.30 -1.28 -1.82
C MET A 28 -4.25 -0.96 -0.32
N ARG A 29 -3.23 -0.23 0.11
CA ARG A 29 -3.15 0.36 1.45
C ARG A 29 -3.44 1.86 1.37
N PHE A 30 -4.29 2.35 2.25
CA PHE A 30 -4.69 3.73 2.37
C PHE A 30 -4.16 4.29 3.69
N ASP A 31 -3.37 5.35 3.63
CA ASP A 31 -2.79 6.04 4.79
C ASP A 31 -3.44 7.41 4.98
N VAL A 32 -3.93 7.70 6.18
CA VAL A 32 -4.48 9.01 6.55
C VAL A 32 -3.34 9.96 6.86
N LEU A 33 -3.14 10.95 5.97
CA LEU A 33 -2.08 11.94 6.10
C LEU A 33 -2.55 13.21 6.81
N GLU A 34 -3.78 13.65 6.53
CA GLU A 34 -4.34 14.90 7.07
C GLU A 34 -5.84 14.74 7.32
N VAL A 35 -6.30 15.26 8.46
CA VAL A 35 -7.71 15.26 8.91
C VAL A 35 -8.10 16.68 9.29
N ASP A 36 -9.28 17.12 8.85
CA ASP A 36 -9.94 18.35 9.32
C ASP A 36 -11.24 17.97 10.07
N GLY A 37 -11.21 18.10 11.40
CA GLY A 37 -12.28 17.63 12.27
C GLY A 37 -12.49 16.12 12.17
N SER A 38 -13.60 15.69 11.56
CA SER A 38 -13.92 14.27 11.29
C SER A 38 -13.75 13.89 9.81
N ARG A 39 -13.29 14.83 8.97
CA ARG A 39 -13.13 14.63 7.53
C ARG A 39 -11.68 14.32 7.21
N ILE A 40 -11.46 13.24 6.45
CA ILE A 40 -10.15 12.98 5.85
C ILE A 40 -9.94 13.98 4.70
N GLU A 41 -8.92 14.82 4.81
CA GLU A 41 -8.52 15.78 3.77
C GLU A 41 -7.57 15.14 2.76
N LYS A 42 -6.66 14.28 3.24
CA LYS A 42 -5.59 13.72 2.43
C LYS A 42 -5.30 12.27 2.77
N LEU A 43 -5.22 11.46 1.71
CA LEU A 43 -4.82 10.06 1.75
C LEU A 43 -3.59 9.84 0.87
N ALA A 44 -2.67 8.99 1.33
CA ALA A 44 -1.77 8.28 0.43
C ALA A 44 -2.35 6.90 0.11
N VAL A 45 -2.14 6.43 -1.13
CA VAL A 45 -2.58 5.11 -1.57
C VAL A 45 -1.39 4.36 -2.16
N THR A 46 -1.14 3.16 -1.66
CA THR A 46 -0.08 2.27 -2.11
C THR A 46 -0.71 1.00 -2.70
N PHE A 47 -0.34 0.64 -3.93
CA PHE A 47 -0.73 -0.64 -4.53
C PHE A 47 0.24 -1.74 -4.04
N GLU A 48 -0.25 -2.67 -3.23
CA GLU A 48 0.53 -3.75 -2.62
C GLU A 48 0.90 -4.82 -3.66
N GLN A 49 -0.03 -5.23 -4.54
CA GLN A 49 0.25 -6.27 -5.54
C GLN A 49 1.38 -5.91 -6.52
N ARG A 50 1.54 -4.62 -6.85
CA ARG A 50 2.67 -4.15 -7.70
C ARG A 50 3.98 -4.02 -6.94
N ARG A 51 3.96 -3.96 -5.61
CA ARG A 51 5.18 -4.06 -4.81
C ARG A 51 5.58 -5.52 -4.71
N ASP A 52 4.67 -6.40 -4.30
CA ASP A 52 4.94 -7.84 -4.19
C ASP A 52 5.46 -8.46 -5.49
N GLN A 53 4.88 -8.06 -6.64
CA GLN A 53 5.37 -8.53 -7.95
C GLN A 53 6.79 -8.03 -8.23
N ARG A 54 7.07 -6.74 -8.02
CA ARG A 54 8.41 -6.19 -8.26
C ARG A 54 9.45 -6.76 -7.30
N ASP A 55 9.10 -6.88 -6.03
CA ASP A 55 9.99 -7.43 -5.01
C ASP A 55 10.33 -8.90 -5.34
N ARG A 56 9.37 -9.66 -5.90
CA ARG A 56 9.64 -11.02 -6.43
C ARG A 56 10.51 -10.99 -7.68
N ASP A 57 10.16 -10.17 -8.66
CA ASP A 57 10.89 -10.10 -9.93
C ASP A 57 12.35 -9.66 -9.69
N ASP A 58 12.58 -8.72 -8.77
CA ASP A 58 13.91 -8.26 -8.35
C ASP A 58 14.68 -9.37 -7.62
N ALA A 59 14.04 -10.09 -6.70
CA ALA A 59 14.67 -11.21 -6.00
C ALA A 59 15.05 -12.37 -6.94
N GLU A 60 14.17 -12.72 -7.88
CA GLU A 60 14.45 -13.74 -8.91
C GLU A 60 15.62 -13.31 -9.81
N ARG A 61 15.66 -12.02 -10.17
CA ARG A 61 16.74 -11.46 -10.98
C ARG A 61 18.09 -11.49 -10.26
N ASP A 62 18.12 -11.15 -8.97
CA ASP A 62 19.33 -11.21 -8.14
C ASP A 62 19.82 -12.66 -7.97
N GLU A 63 18.91 -13.62 -7.81
CA GLU A 63 19.23 -15.05 -7.70
C GLU A 63 19.80 -15.61 -9.02
N LEU A 64 19.19 -15.29 -10.15
CA LEU A 64 19.70 -15.65 -11.48
C LEU A 64 21.06 -15.04 -11.77
N GLU A 65 21.29 -13.79 -11.39
CA GLU A 65 22.59 -13.14 -11.52
C GLU A 65 23.65 -13.88 -10.68
N ALA A 66 23.35 -14.20 -9.41
CA ALA A 66 24.26 -14.97 -8.55
C ALA A 66 24.61 -16.35 -9.14
N GLU A 67 23.63 -17.10 -9.63
CA GLU A 67 23.86 -18.40 -10.28
C GLU A 67 24.74 -18.30 -11.54
N LEU A 68 24.59 -17.22 -12.33
CA LEU A 68 25.40 -17.00 -13.53
C LEU A 68 26.88 -16.69 -13.20
N PHE A 69 27.12 -15.91 -12.14
CA PHE A 69 28.49 -15.55 -11.72
C PHE A 69 29.23 -16.71 -11.03
N ASP A 70 28.50 -17.63 -10.40
CA ASP A 70 29.08 -18.83 -9.79
C ASP A 70 29.44 -19.93 -10.83
N ALA A 71 28.85 -19.89 -12.03
CA ALA A 71 29.09 -20.86 -13.10
C ALA A 71 30.43 -20.67 -13.84
N ASP A 72 31.10 -19.52 -13.67
CA ASP A 72 32.38 -19.17 -14.32
C ASP A 72 33.63 -19.45 -13.43
N ASN A 73 33.48 -20.20 -12.32
CA ASN A 73 34.57 -20.61 -11.42
C ASN A 73 34.89 -22.12 -11.46
#